data_AF-A0A7W1WQB9-F1
#
_entry.id   AF-A0A7W1WQB9-F1
#
_cell.length_a   1.000
_cell.length_b   1.000
_cell.length_c   1.000
_cell.angle_alpha   90.00
_cell.angle_beta   90.00
_cell.angle_gamma   90.00
#
_symmetry.space_group_name_H-M   'P 1'
#
loop_
_entity.id
_entity.type
_entity.pdbx_description
1 polymer ?
#
loop_
_entity_poly.entity_id
_entity_poly.type
_entity_poly.pdbx_seq_one_letter_code
_entity_poly.pdbx_strand_id
1 'polypeptide(L)'
;MKPRTLGFGFLSLFIYLLGIYSLSLAFMFLKSKPPYGFNIRLAFLPADFNALLGVQILALIYFVISLVLIFNPKKDTVSSTTSIGFWALSSSTFLFGIKYLILVLAFLISPQSKMTGFLYNVDWMYYVFEWMMDILFWGAVILFLMRLIMMVKKKQSSS
;
A
#
# COMPACT_ATOMS: atom_id res chain seq x y z
N MET A 1 13.25 -7.87 16.31
CA MET A 1 13.07 -6.41 16.22
C MET A 1 12.40 -5.88 17.50
N LYS A 2 12.77 -4.68 17.98
CA LYS A 2 12.10 -4.06 19.15
C LYS A 2 10.73 -3.50 18.75
N PRO A 3 9.69 -3.56 19.60
CA PRO A 3 8.35 -3.07 19.26
C PRO A 3 8.29 -1.60 18.84
N ARG A 4 9.07 -0.72 19.50
CA ARG A 4 9.15 0.70 19.10
C ARG A 4 9.70 0.87 17.68
N THR A 5 10.71 0.11 17.29
CA THR A 5 11.27 0.13 15.93
C THR A 5 10.24 -0.30 14.90
N LEU A 6 9.43 -1.32 15.22
CA LEU A 6 8.29 -1.73 14.38
C LEU A 6 7.25 -0.60 14.26
N GLY A 7 6.95 0.08 15.36
CA GLY A 7 6.06 1.24 15.38
C GLY A 7 6.53 2.36 14.44
N PHE A 8 7.81 2.74 14.52
CA PHE A 8 8.39 3.71 13.58
C PHE A 8 8.36 3.20 12.13
N GLY A 9 8.56 1.90 11.89
CA GLY A 9 8.41 1.29 10.57
C GLY A 9 7.01 1.51 9.98
N PHE A 10 5.96 1.21 10.74
CA PHE A 10 4.58 1.47 10.31
C PHE A 10 4.28 2.97 10.12
N LEU A 11 4.85 3.84 10.97
CA LEU A 11 4.70 5.29 10.81
C LEU A 11 5.32 5.77 9.50
N SER A 12 6.50 5.25 9.12
CA SER A 12 7.12 5.56 7.84
C SER A 12 6.26 5.09 6.66
N LEU A 13 5.67 3.89 6.73
CA LEU A 13 4.74 3.40 5.69
C LEU A 13 3.48 4.28 5.59
N PHE A 14 2.96 4.76 6.71
CA PHE A 14 1.84 5.72 6.73
C PHE A 14 2.20 7.01 6.00
N ILE A 15 3.34 7.63 6.34
CA ILE A 15 3.79 8.87 5.69
C ILE A 15 4.02 8.64 4.19
N TYR A 16 4.59 7.49 3.82
CA TYR A 16 4.79 7.12 2.42
C TYR A 16 3.48 6.99 1.64
N LEU A 17 2.47 6.29 2.21
CA LEU A 17 1.15 6.18 1.59
C LEU A 17 0.42 7.52 1.52
N LEU A 18 0.56 8.40 2.51
CA LEU A 18 0.03 9.77 2.42
C LEU A 18 0.66 10.56 1.27
N GLY A 19 1.98 10.39 1.06
CA GLY A 19 2.69 10.99 -0.07
C GLY A 19 2.13 10.50 -1.41
N ILE A 20 1.98 9.18 -1.57
CA ILE A 20 1.36 8.59 -2.76
C ILE A 20 -0.06 9.12 -2.95
N TYR A 21 -0.89 9.07 -1.91
CA TYR A 21 -2.28 9.53 -1.95
C TYR A 21 -2.39 11.01 -2.35
N SER A 22 -1.55 11.88 -1.77
CA SER A 22 -1.53 13.31 -2.07
C SER A 22 -1.08 13.58 -3.50
N LEU A 23 -0.08 12.83 -3.98
CA LEU A 23 0.37 12.88 -5.38
C LEU A 23 -0.77 12.47 -6.31
N SER A 24 -1.49 11.39 -5.99
CA SER A 24 -2.64 10.92 -6.78
C SER A 24 -3.74 11.98 -6.88
N LEU A 25 -4.08 12.62 -5.76
CA LEU A 25 -5.04 13.72 -5.73
C LEU A 25 -4.57 14.91 -6.57
N ALA A 26 -3.29 15.30 -6.46
CA ALA A 26 -2.73 16.39 -7.24
C ALA A 26 -2.82 16.11 -8.74
N PHE A 27 -2.53 14.88 -9.18
CA PHE A 27 -2.68 14.47 -10.58
C PHE A 27 -4.14 14.47 -11.05
N MET A 28 -5.07 13.98 -10.23
CA MET A 28 -6.50 14.08 -10.53
C MET A 28 -6.95 15.54 -10.67
N PHE A 29 -6.46 16.42 -9.79
CA PHE A 29 -6.78 17.84 -9.79
C PHE A 29 -6.21 18.58 -10.99
N LEU A 30 -4.93 18.38 -11.32
CA LEU A 30 -4.28 19.01 -12.47
C LEU A 30 -4.97 18.65 -13.79
N LYS A 31 -5.43 17.40 -13.94
CA LYS A 31 -6.17 16.96 -15.12
C LYS A 31 -7.59 17.49 -15.19
N SER A 32 -8.19 17.89 -14.07
CA SER A 32 -9.58 18.40 -14.03
C SER A 32 -9.77 19.78 -14.66
N LYS A 33 -8.69 20.47 -15.04
CA LYS A 33 -8.75 21.74 -15.78
C LYS A 33 -8.90 21.52 -17.30
N PRO A 34 -9.66 22.35 -18.03
CA PRO A 34 -9.80 22.24 -19.48
C PRO A 34 -8.44 22.38 -20.18
N PRO A 35 -8.20 21.69 -21.31
CA PRO A 35 -9.17 20.95 -22.14
C PRO A 35 -9.33 19.45 -21.79
N TYR A 36 -8.70 18.95 -20.72
CA TYR A 36 -8.53 17.49 -20.51
C TYR A 36 -9.45 16.87 -19.43
N GLY A 37 -10.31 17.66 -18.75
CA GLY A 37 -10.84 17.28 -17.43
C GLY A 37 -12.12 16.43 -17.33
N PHE A 38 -12.94 16.31 -18.38
CA PHE A 38 -14.26 15.66 -18.23
C PHE A 38 -14.29 14.18 -18.65
N ASN A 39 -13.70 13.84 -19.81
CA ASN A 39 -13.71 12.46 -20.32
C ASN A 39 -12.74 11.53 -19.55
N ILE A 40 -11.69 12.09 -18.96
CA ILE A 40 -10.73 11.33 -18.15
C ILE A 40 -11.29 11.00 -16.76
N ARG A 41 -12.14 11.87 -16.19
CA ARG A 41 -12.90 11.54 -14.98
C ARG A 41 -13.67 10.23 -15.18
N LEU A 42 -14.39 10.11 -16.28
CA LEU A 42 -15.18 8.91 -16.61
C LEU A 42 -14.32 7.64 -16.80
N ALA A 43 -13.09 7.76 -17.31
CA ALA A 43 -12.19 6.62 -17.53
C ALA A 43 -11.58 6.04 -16.23
N PHE A 44 -11.47 6.83 -15.16
CA PHE A 44 -10.88 6.41 -13.88
C PHE A 44 -11.92 6.23 -12.75
N LEU A 45 -13.18 6.64 -12.93
CA LEU A 45 -14.14 6.81 -11.84
C LEU A 45 -14.54 5.53 -11.06
N PRO A 46 -14.73 4.34 -11.66
CA PRO A 46 -15.24 3.19 -10.89
C PRO A 46 -14.15 2.38 -10.16
N ALA A 47 -12.95 2.23 -10.75
CA ALA A 47 -11.90 1.37 -10.21
C ALA A 47 -10.92 2.12 -9.29
N ASP A 48 -10.57 3.38 -9.62
CA ASP A 48 -9.56 4.13 -8.85
C ASP A 48 -10.11 4.72 -7.56
N PHE A 49 -11.41 5.01 -7.46
CA PHE A 49 -11.98 5.55 -6.22
C PHE A 49 -11.92 4.50 -5.09
N ASN A 50 -12.19 3.24 -5.41
CA ASN A 50 -12.05 2.12 -4.48
C ASN A 50 -10.59 1.88 -4.09
N ALA A 51 -9.65 2.02 -5.04
CA ALA A 51 -8.22 1.92 -4.76
C ALA A 51 -7.72 3.06 -3.86
N LEU A 52 -8.14 4.31 -4.11
CA LEU A 52 -7.81 5.47 -3.28
C LEU A 52 -8.40 5.36 -1.87
N LEU A 53 -9.63 4.88 -1.74
CA LEU A 53 -10.26 4.59 -0.45
C LEU A 53 -9.54 3.46 0.28
N GLY A 54 -9.11 2.42 -0.44
CA GLY A 54 -8.27 1.35 0.09
C GLY A 54 -6.92 1.86 0.63
N VAL A 55 -6.25 2.75 -0.10
CA VAL A 55 -5.01 3.41 0.34
C VAL A 55 -5.23 4.22 1.62
N GLN A 56 -6.33 4.96 1.72
CA GLN A 56 -6.66 5.72 2.94
C GLN A 56 -6.90 4.80 4.14
N ILE A 57 -7.69 3.75 3.97
CA ILE A 57 -7.95 2.77 5.04
C ILE A 57 -6.63 2.14 5.49
N LEU A 58 -5.78 1.73 4.56
CA LEU A 58 -4.50 1.11 4.86
C LEU A 58 -3.54 2.07 5.59
N ALA A 59 -3.49 3.33 5.14
CA ALA A 59 -2.73 4.39 5.80
C ALA A 59 -3.21 4.60 7.25
N LEU A 60 -4.52 4.67 7.47
CA LEU A 60 -5.10 4.80 8.81
C LEU A 60 -4.73 3.62 9.71
N ILE A 61 -4.80 2.39 9.17
CA ILE A 61 -4.39 1.17 9.91
C ILE A 61 -2.90 1.27 10.31
N TYR A 62 -2.01 1.68 9.41
CA TYR A 62 -0.58 1.85 9.72
C TYR A 62 -0.35 2.90 10.79
N PHE A 63 -1.07 4.02 10.72
CA PHE A 63 -1.00 5.06 11.72
C PHE A 63 -1.43 4.53 13.10
N VAL A 64 -2.61 3.90 13.21
CA VAL A 64 -3.10 3.37 14.49
C VAL A 64 -2.15 2.32 15.07
N ILE A 65 -1.67 1.37 14.25
CA ILE A 65 -0.70 0.35 14.69
C ILE A 65 0.59 1.01 15.17
N SER A 66 1.08 2.03 14.46
CA SER A 66 2.30 2.75 14.84
C SER A 66 2.18 3.42 16.20
N LEU A 67 1.06 4.12 16.47
CA LEU A 67 0.80 4.76 17.74
C LEU A 67 0.77 3.74 18.88
N VAL A 68 0.04 2.63 18.69
CA VAL A 68 -0.03 1.56 19.70
C VAL A 68 1.36 1.01 20.02
N LEU A 69 2.20 0.77 19.02
CA LEU A 69 3.54 0.21 19.22
C LEU A 69 4.56 1.19 19.81
N ILE A 70 4.42 2.49 19.52
CA ILE A 70 5.29 3.56 20.03
C ILE A 70 4.97 3.87 21.50
N PHE A 71 3.68 4.08 21.80
CA PHE A 71 3.21 4.52 23.12
C PHE A 71 3.00 3.36 24.10
N ASN A 72 2.61 2.17 23.63
CA ASN A 72 2.44 0.97 24.46
C ASN A 72 3.38 -0.17 24.03
N PRO A 73 4.72 0.04 24.05
CA PRO A 73 5.66 -0.98 23.67
C PRO A 73 5.64 -2.12 24.69
N LYS A 74 5.35 -3.33 24.23
CA LYS A 74 5.58 -4.53 25.06
C LYS A 74 7.08 -4.69 25.33
N LYS A 75 7.43 -5.21 26.50
CA LYS A 75 8.84 -5.47 26.86
C LYS A 75 9.46 -6.57 25.99
N ASP A 76 8.62 -7.49 25.50
CA ASP A 76 9.06 -8.62 24.70
C ASP A 76 9.45 -8.23 23.27
N THR A 77 10.45 -8.94 22.74
CA THR A 77 10.84 -8.83 21.34
C THR A 77 9.70 -9.24 20.41
N VAL A 78 9.55 -8.52 19.29
CA VAL A 78 8.59 -8.88 18.24
C VAL A 78 8.93 -10.27 17.70
N SER A 79 7.93 -11.14 17.62
CA SER A 79 8.10 -12.49 17.06
C SER A 79 8.58 -12.46 15.62
N SER A 80 9.35 -13.48 15.22
CA SER A 80 9.86 -13.63 13.85
C SER A 80 8.75 -13.53 12.80
N THR A 81 7.61 -14.21 13.02
CA THR A 81 6.44 -14.15 12.13
C THR A 81 5.94 -12.74 11.85
N THR A 82 5.81 -11.91 12.90
CA THR A 82 5.38 -10.51 12.78
C THR A 82 6.42 -9.67 12.05
N SER A 83 7.71 -9.95 12.28
CA SER A 83 8.78 -9.24 11.60
C SER A 83 8.79 -9.56 10.10
N ILE A 84 8.64 -10.83 9.73
CA ILE A 84 8.56 -11.25 8.32
C ILE A 84 7.31 -10.65 7.67
N GLY A 85 6.16 -10.70 8.35
CA GLY A 85 4.92 -10.09 7.86
C GLY A 85 5.06 -8.58 7.63
N PHE A 86 5.74 -7.87 8.53
CA PHE A 86 6.04 -6.45 8.34
C PHE A 86 6.92 -6.18 7.12
N TRP A 87 7.99 -6.95 6.92
CA TRP A 87 8.86 -6.78 5.76
C TRP A 87 8.15 -7.09 4.45
N ALA A 88 7.36 -8.17 4.40
CA ALA A 88 6.55 -8.51 3.23
C ALA A 88 5.54 -7.39 2.90
N LEU A 89 4.85 -6.87 3.92
CA LEU A 89 3.92 -5.77 3.76
C LEU A 89 4.62 -4.49 3.28
N SER A 90 5.76 -4.14 3.88
CA SER A 90 6.56 -2.97 3.51
C SER A 90 7.01 -3.05 2.05
N SER A 91 7.49 -4.22 1.62
CA SER A 91 7.90 -4.45 0.23
C SER A 91 6.72 -4.34 -0.72
N SER A 92 5.55 -4.88 -0.37
CA SER A 92 4.33 -4.73 -1.17
C SER A 92 3.92 -3.25 -1.32
N THR A 93 3.87 -2.50 -0.21
CA THR A 93 3.56 -1.07 -0.22
C THR A 93 4.57 -0.26 -1.04
N PHE A 94 5.85 -0.61 -0.95
CA PHE A 94 6.90 0.03 -1.73
C PHE A 94 6.72 -0.20 -3.24
N LEU A 95 6.51 -1.46 -3.64
CA LEU A 95 6.24 -1.84 -5.04
C LEU A 95 4.97 -1.15 -5.58
N PHE A 96 3.93 -1.02 -4.76
CA PHE A 96 2.74 -0.25 -5.10
C PHE A 96 3.07 1.21 -5.45
N GLY A 97 3.91 1.86 -4.65
CA GLY A 97 4.38 3.22 -4.94
C GLY A 97 5.19 3.30 -6.24
N ILE A 98 6.05 2.32 -6.52
CA ILE A 98 6.79 2.25 -7.80
C ILE A 98 5.82 2.08 -8.98
N LYS A 99 4.88 1.15 -8.89
CA LYS A 99 3.85 0.92 -9.92
C LYS A 99 3.08 2.21 -10.20
N TYR A 100 2.67 2.91 -9.14
CA TYR A 100 1.96 4.17 -9.26
C TYR A 100 2.82 5.26 -9.92
N LEU A 101 4.10 5.36 -9.53
CA LEU A 101 5.04 6.30 -10.15
C LEU A 101 5.23 6.00 -11.64
N ILE A 102 5.34 4.74 -12.04
CA ILE A 102 5.43 4.33 -13.46
C ILE A 102 4.17 4.76 -14.21
N LEU A 103 2.98 4.53 -13.64
CA LEU A 103 1.70 4.96 -14.23
C LEU A 103 1.64 6.48 -14.41
N VAL A 104 2.09 7.23 -13.41
CA VAL A 104 2.16 8.69 -13.45
C VAL A 104 3.14 9.18 -14.53
N LEU A 105 4.34 8.60 -14.61
CA LEU A 105 5.34 8.96 -15.60
C LEU A 105 4.90 8.59 -17.02
N ALA A 106 4.31 7.40 -17.20
CA ALA A 106 3.73 6.96 -18.45
C ALA A 106 2.64 7.93 -18.93
N PHE A 107 1.82 8.42 -17.99
CA PHE A 107 0.82 9.44 -18.29
C PHE A 107 1.43 10.77 -18.73
N LEU A 108 2.55 11.20 -18.14
CA LEU A 108 3.21 12.46 -18.50
C LEU A 108 3.84 12.42 -19.90
N ILE A 109 4.34 11.25 -20.31
CA ILE A 109 5.16 11.11 -21.53
C ILE A 109 4.29 10.76 -22.76
N SER A 110 3.15 10.07 -22.59
CA SER A 110 2.35 9.57 -23.71
C SER A 110 1.08 10.39 -24.00
N PRO A 111 0.79 10.71 -25.27
CA PRO A 111 -0.53 11.20 -25.68
C PRO A 111 -1.62 10.21 -25.28
N GLN A 112 -2.76 10.70 -24.78
CA GLN A 112 -3.86 9.88 -24.24
C GLN A 112 -4.32 8.76 -25.18
N SER A 113 -4.29 8.99 -26.49
CA SER A 113 -4.69 8.02 -27.52
C SER A 113 -3.75 6.81 -27.66
N LYS A 114 -2.53 6.87 -27.11
CA LYS A 114 -1.53 5.78 -27.13
C LYS A 114 -1.24 5.19 -25.75
N MET A 115 -1.91 5.68 -24.71
CA MET A 115 -1.62 5.33 -23.32
C MET A 115 -1.93 3.87 -23.00
N THR A 116 -3.03 3.33 -23.53
CA THR A 116 -3.35 1.90 -23.45
C THR A 116 -2.30 1.07 -24.18
N GLY A 117 -1.93 1.45 -25.42
CA GLY A 117 -0.90 0.75 -26.19
C GLY A 117 0.50 0.77 -25.57
N PHE A 118 0.87 1.84 -24.85
CA PHE A 118 2.14 1.90 -24.10
C PHE A 118 2.14 0.96 -22.88
N LEU A 119 1.02 0.91 -22.14
CA LEU A 119 0.84 -0.05 -21.06
C LEU A 119 0.86 -1.49 -21.59
N TYR A 120 0.18 -1.77 -22.71
CA TYR A 120 0.16 -3.08 -23.37
C TYR A 120 1.51 -3.54 -23.94
N ASN A 121 2.43 -2.64 -24.29
CA ASN A 121 3.79 -3.01 -24.72
C ASN A 121 4.77 -3.21 -23.55
N VAL A 122 4.48 -2.63 -22.38
CA VAL A 122 5.23 -2.81 -21.13
C VAL A 122 4.52 -3.83 -20.20
N ASP A 123 3.47 -4.49 -20.72
CA ASP A 123 2.48 -5.29 -19.99
C ASP A 123 3.11 -6.32 -19.06
N TRP A 124 4.11 -7.05 -19.55
CA TRP A 124 4.70 -8.15 -18.79
C TRP A 124 5.32 -7.66 -17.48
N MET A 125 6.03 -6.52 -17.50
CA MET A 125 6.67 -5.97 -16.32
C MET A 125 5.61 -5.46 -15.35
N TYR A 126 4.61 -4.74 -15.86
CA TYR A 126 3.49 -4.23 -15.07
C TYR A 126 2.75 -5.35 -14.31
N TYR A 127 2.42 -6.45 -15.00
CA TYR A 127 1.77 -7.60 -14.37
C TYR A 127 2.69 -8.33 -13.39
N VAL A 128 3.99 -8.46 -13.68
CA VAL A 128 4.93 -9.06 -12.72
C VAL A 128 4.99 -8.26 -11.42
N PHE A 129 5.04 -6.92 -11.50
CA PHE A 129 4.99 -6.06 -10.32
C PHE A 129 3.69 -6.23 -9.54
N GLU A 130 2.55 -6.32 -10.23
CA GLU A 130 1.24 -6.53 -9.62
C GLU A 130 1.14 -7.88 -8.90
N TRP A 131 1.57 -8.95 -9.54
CA TRP A 131 1.59 -10.28 -8.93
C TRP A 131 2.52 -10.34 -7.72
N MET A 132 3.71 -9.74 -7.81
CA MET A 132 4.64 -9.67 -6.67
C MET A 132 4.03 -8.89 -5.50
N MET A 133 3.39 -7.75 -5.77
CA MET A 133 2.68 -6.96 -4.76
C MET A 133 1.61 -7.79 -4.06
N ASP A 134 0.76 -8.49 -4.82
CA ASP A 134 -0.35 -9.29 -4.29
C ASP A 134 0.16 -10.46 -3.44
N ILE A 135 1.16 -11.19 -3.93
CA ILE A 135 1.77 -12.31 -3.18
C ILE A 135 2.34 -11.80 -1.86
N LEU A 136 3.07 -10.68 -1.88
CA LEU A 136 3.65 -10.10 -0.67
C LEU A 136 2.59 -9.57 0.29
N PHE A 137 1.53 -8.94 -0.23
CA PHE A 137 0.44 -8.41 0.58
C PHE A 137 -0.34 -9.53 1.26
N TRP A 138 -0.84 -10.50 0.49
CA TRP A 138 -1.59 -11.64 1.02
C TRP A 138 -0.72 -12.51 1.93
N GLY A 139 0.55 -12.71 1.58
CA GLY A 139 1.52 -13.37 2.45
C GLY A 139 1.66 -12.68 3.80
N ALA A 140 1.75 -11.35 3.83
CA ALA A 140 1.78 -10.58 5.07
C ALA A 140 0.48 -10.74 5.89
N VAL A 141 -0.69 -10.64 5.24
CA VAL A 141 -1.99 -10.83 5.88
C VAL A 141 -2.08 -12.19 6.55
N ILE A 142 -1.70 -13.26 5.84
CA ILE A 142 -1.70 -14.63 6.38
C ILE A 142 -0.77 -14.74 7.59
N LEU A 143 0.45 -14.18 7.53
CA LEU A 143 1.39 -14.19 8.66
C LEU A 143 0.83 -13.47 9.90
N PHE A 144 0.15 -12.32 9.72
CA PHE A 144 -0.49 -11.62 10.82
C PHE A 144 -1.69 -12.39 11.40
N LEU A 145 -2.52 -13.02 10.55
CA LEU A 145 -3.63 -13.87 10.99
C LEU A 145 -3.14 -15.09 11.76
N MET A 146 -2.12 -15.78 11.27
CA MET A 146 -1.49 -16.91 11.99
C MET A 146 -1.00 -16.47 13.37
N ARG A 147 -0.34 -15.30 13.45
CA ARG A 147 0.11 -14.77 14.73
C ARG A 147 -1.06 -14.47 15.68
N LEU A 148 -2.14 -13.88 15.16
CA LEU A 148 -3.34 -13.60 15.94
C LEU A 148 -3.95 -14.89 16.51
N ILE A 149 -4.12 -15.92 15.68
CA ILE A 149 -4.66 -17.23 16.09
C ILE A 149 -3.78 -17.85 17.19
N MET A 150 -2.46 -17.83 17.03
CA MET A 150 -1.53 -18.33 18.05
C MET A 150 -1.67 -17.58 19.39
N MET A 151 -1.85 -16.27 19.34
CA MET A 151 -2.02 -15.44 20.55
C MET A 151 -3.35 -15.75 21.27
N VAL A 152 -4.44 -15.92 20.52
CA VAL A 152 -5.76 -16.28 21.07
C VAL A 152 -5.71 -17.68 21.71
N LYS A 153 -5.16 -18.68 21.01
CA LYS A 153 -5.02 -20.05 21.54
C LYS A 153 -4.20 -20.09 22.84
N LYS A 154 -3.08 -19.36 22.89
CA LYS A 154 -2.24 -19.30 24.09
C LYS A 154 -2.97 -18.66 25.28
N LYS A 155 -3.83 -17.67 25.03
CA LYS A 155 -4.62 -17.03 26.08
C LYS A 155 -5.66 -18.00 26.66
N GLN A 156 -6.33 -18.77 25.81
CA GLN A 156 -7.31 -19.78 26.25
C GLN A 156 -6.69 -20.93 27.04
N SER A 157 -5.47 -21.35 26.71
CA SER A 157 -4.78 -22.44 27.42
C SER A 157 -4.17 -22.03 28.76
N SER A 158 -4.17 -20.74 29.10
CA SER A 158 -3.57 -20.19 30.34
C SER A 158 -4.61 -19.64 31.31
N SER A 159 -5.89 -19.77 30.98
CA SER A 159 -7.07 -19.47 31.79
C SER A 159 -7.81 -20.76 32.08
#